data_AF-A0A846EJ23-F1
#
_entry.id   AF-A0A846EJ23-F1
#
_cell.length_a   1.000
_cell.length_b   1.000
_cell.length_c   1.000
_cell.angle_alpha   90.00
_cell.angle_beta   90.00
_cell.angle_gamma   90.00
#
_symmetry.space_group_name_H-M   'P 1'
#
loop_
_entity.id
_entity.type
_entity.pdbx_description
1 polymer ?
#
loop_
_entity_poly.entity_id
_entity_poly.type
_entity_poly.pdbx_seq_one_letter_code
_entity_poly.pdbx_strand_id
1 'polypeptide(L)'
;MFILSMIIFDYSSLTHFSYTAKIIDKVREESCTRDEDGTETCERTYTVTLLADDQKFYQSVSRKRFYDLPTDSQVFYSYDEGRLGFKHNSKIQPIQ
;
A
#
# COMPACT_ATOMS: atom_id res chain seq x y z
N MET A 1 -37.45 -23.15 27.85
CA MET A 1 -37.58 -22.89 26.41
C MET A 1 -36.40 -22.02 26.02
N PHE A 2 -35.45 -22.61 25.29
CA PHE A 2 -34.24 -21.95 24.83
C PHE A 2 -34.59 -20.99 23.70
N ILE A 3 -34.21 -19.72 23.81
CA ILE A 3 -33.93 -18.91 22.62
C ILE A 3 -32.45 -18.56 22.69
N LEU A 4 -31.69 -19.42 22.03
CA LEU A 4 -30.30 -19.23 21.67
C LEU A 4 -30.29 -18.10 20.62
N SER A 5 -30.18 -16.85 21.07
CA SER A 5 -30.01 -15.73 20.14
C SER A 5 -28.63 -15.85 19.50
N MET A 6 -28.67 -16.21 18.22
CA MET A 6 -27.54 -16.33 17.31
C MET A 6 -26.50 -15.23 17.53
N ILE A 7 -25.27 -15.70 17.73
CA ILE A 7 -24.03 -14.95 17.56
C ILE A 7 -24.01 -14.47 16.11
N ILE A 8 -24.23 -13.17 15.87
CA ILE A 8 -23.78 -12.57 14.61
C ILE A 8 -22.29 -12.39 14.78
N PHE A 9 -21.53 -13.37 14.31
CA PHE A 9 -20.09 -13.26 14.16
C PHE A 9 -19.82 -12.10 13.21
N ASP A 10 -19.32 -11.00 13.74
CA ASP A 10 -18.79 -9.86 12.98
C ASP A 10 -17.49 -10.32 12.30
N TYR A 11 -17.62 -11.14 11.24
CA TYR A 11 -16.48 -11.49 10.42
C TYR A 11 -16.04 -10.20 9.72
N SER A 12 -14.87 -9.72 10.13
CA SER A 12 -14.10 -8.72 9.39
C SER A 12 -13.79 -9.25 8.00
N SER A 13 -14.75 -9.22 7.08
CA SER A 13 -14.57 -9.70 5.71
C SER A 13 -13.71 -8.69 4.96
N LEU A 14 -12.49 -9.09 4.67
CA LEU A 14 -11.61 -8.35 3.77
C LEU A 14 -11.91 -8.80 2.33
N THR A 15 -12.14 -7.84 1.43
CA THR A 15 -12.30 -8.09 0.00
C THR A 15 -10.94 -7.94 -0.68
N HIS A 16 -10.51 -8.96 -1.43
CA HIS A 16 -9.23 -8.91 -2.13
C HIS A 16 -9.39 -8.28 -3.52
N PHE A 17 -8.53 -7.32 -3.85
CA PHE A 17 -8.45 -6.70 -5.17
C PHE A 17 -7.07 -6.93 -5.76
N SER A 18 -7.00 -7.19 -7.07
CA SER A 18 -5.75 -7.42 -7.80
C SER A 18 -5.82 -6.88 -9.22
N TYR A 19 -4.77 -6.20 -9.65
CA TYR A 19 -4.66 -5.54 -10.94
C TYR A 19 -3.29 -5.78 -11.55
N THR A 20 -3.23 -5.75 -12.89
CA THR A 20 -1.99 -5.47 -13.60
C THR A 20 -1.88 -3.96 -13.71
N ALA A 21 -0.86 -3.37 -13.10
CA ALA A 21 -0.67 -1.92 -13.05
C ALA A 21 0.65 -1.52 -13.72
N LYS A 22 0.69 -0.32 -14.28
CA LYS A 22 1.92 0.27 -14.82
C LYS A 22 2.52 1.25 -13.82
N ILE A 23 3.82 1.18 -13.57
CA ILE A 23 4.52 2.20 -12.79
C ILE A 23 4.67 3.45 -13.66
N ILE A 24 4.00 4.53 -13.29
CA ILE A 24 4.01 5.78 -14.07
C ILE A 24 4.92 6.85 -13.47
N ASP A 25 5.20 6.77 -12.17
CA ASP A 25 6.06 7.74 -11.48
C ASP A 25 6.65 7.16 -10.19
N LYS A 26 7.70 7.79 -9.67
CA LYS A 26 8.46 7.39 -8.49
C LYS A 26 8.94 8.62 -7.73
N VAL A 27 8.54 8.72 -6.46
CA VAL A 27 8.87 9.86 -5.59
C VAL A 27 9.70 9.39 -4.40
N ARG A 28 10.78 10.12 -4.09
CA ARG A 28 11.54 9.98 -2.86
C ARG A 28 11.39 11.27 -2.07
N GLU A 29 10.95 11.15 -0.82
CA GLU A 29 10.85 12.26 0.12
C GLU A 29 11.81 12.04 1.29
N GLU A 30 12.35 13.13 1.83
CA GLU A 30 13.19 13.13 3.01
C GLU A 30 12.69 14.23 3.94
N SER A 31 12.34 13.85 5.17
CA SER A 31 11.85 14.76 6.20
C SER A 31 12.73 14.64 7.43
N CYS A 32 13.32 15.75 7.85
CA CYS A 32 14.15 15.81 9.06
C CYS A 32 13.38 16.55 10.16
N THR A 33 13.33 15.93 11.33
CA THR A 33 12.78 16.53 12.55
C THR A 33 13.94 16.78 13.50
N ARG A 34 14.02 17.98 14.06
CA ARG A 34 15.01 18.33 15.07
C ARG A 34 14.37 18.31 16.45
N ASP A 35 14.90 17.48 17.32
CA ASP A 35 14.45 17.35 18.71
C ASP A 35 14.96 18.53 19.57
N GLU A 36 14.39 18.71 20.75
CA GLU A 36 14.73 19.82 21.67
C GLU A 36 16.18 19.77 22.17
N ASP A 37 16.79 18.59 22.19
CA ASP A 37 18.21 18.37 22.53
C ASP A 37 19.15 18.70 21.37
N GLY A 38 18.61 19.07 20.20
CA GLY A 38 19.34 19.40 19.00
C GLY A 38 19.68 18.18 18.13
N THR A 39 19.25 16.97 18.48
CA THR A 39 19.37 15.77 17.66
C THR A 39 18.49 15.90 16.42
N GLU A 40 19.03 15.57 15.25
CA GLU A 40 18.28 15.57 13.99
C GLU A 40 18.00 14.14 13.54
N THR A 41 16.72 13.80 13.42
CA THR A 41 16.26 12.51 12.91
C THR A 41 15.64 12.71 11.53
N CYS A 42 16.24 12.12 10.50
CA CYS A 42 15.73 12.18 9.13
C CYS A 42 15.08 10.86 8.73
N GLU A 43 13.82 10.92 8.31
CA GLU A 43 13.08 9.82 7.71
C GLU A 43 13.10 9.96 6.17
N ARG A 44 13.20 8.82 5.48
CA ARG A 44 13.15 8.76 4.01
C ARG A 44 12.02 7.86 3.57
N THR A 45 11.10 8.41 2.79
CA THR A 45 9.96 7.69 2.23
C THR A 45 10.16 7.48 0.74
N TYR A 46 9.84 6.27 0.26
CA TYR A 46 9.96 5.90 -1.14
C TYR A 46 8.59 5.43 -1.65
N THR A 47 8.01 6.18 -2.58
CA THR A 47 6.66 5.95 -3.07
C THR A 47 6.69 5.69 -4.57
N VAL A 48 5.95 4.69 -5.04
CA VAL A 48 5.71 4.46 -6.47
C VAL A 48 4.25 4.78 -6.79
N THR A 49 4.04 5.41 -7.95
CA THR A 49 2.71 5.70 -8.47
C THR A 49 2.37 4.68 -9.55
N LEU A 50 1.27 3.95 -9.33
CA LEU A 50 0.76 2.93 -10.22
C LEU A 50 -0.47 3.45 -10.96
N LEU A 51 -0.65 3.04 -12.21
CA LEU A 51 -1.86 3.26 -13.00
C LEU A 51 -2.46 1.91 -13.39
N ALA A 52 -3.72 1.67 -13.00
CA ALA A 52 -4.52 0.52 -13.43
C ALA A 52 -5.98 0.97 -13.58
N ASP A 53 -6.63 0.57 -14.68
CA ASP A 53 -8.03 0.91 -14.99
C ASP A 53 -8.36 2.41 -14.78
N ASP A 54 -7.48 3.28 -15.30
CA ASP A 54 -7.53 4.75 -15.16
C ASP A 54 -7.48 5.29 -13.72
N GLN A 55 -7.23 4.43 -12.73
CA GLN A 55 -7.05 4.80 -11.33
C GLN A 55 -5.57 4.84 -10.98
N LYS A 56 -5.20 5.89 -10.21
CA LYS A 56 -3.86 6.02 -9.65
C LYS A 56 -3.80 5.45 -8.24
N PHE A 57 -2.77 4.66 -7.97
CA PHE A 57 -2.47 4.12 -6.65
C PHE A 57 -1.09 4.57 -6.20
N TYR A 58 -0.98 5.03 -4.96
CA TYR A 58 0.29 5.44 -4.36
C TYR A 58 0.70 4.36 -3.37
N GLN A 59 1.87 3.77 -3.58
CA GLN A 59 2.36 2.69 -2.75
C GLN A 59 3.73 3.01 -2.20
N SER A 60 3.83 3.09 -0.88
CA SER A 60 5.11 3.12 -0.19
C SER A 60 5.81 1.77 -0.33
N VAL A 61 7.08 1.79 -0.71
CA VAL A 61 7.91 0.61 -0.91
C VAL A 61 9.24 0.76 -0.16
N SER A 62 9.95 -0.35 0.03
CA SER A 62 11.30 -0.28 0.58
C SER A 62 12.27 0.38 -0.41
N ARG A 63 13.36 0.97 0.10
CA ARG A 63 14.44 1.55 -0.72
C ARG A 63 14.92 0.62 -1.83
N LYS A 64 15.14 -0.66 -1.51
CA LYS A 64 15.57 -1.67 -2.49
C LYS A 64 14.55 -1.82 -3.62
N ARG A 65 13.28 -2.04 -3.27
CA ARG A 65 12.19 -2.18 -4.25
C ARG A 65 12.02 -0.93 -5.10
N PHE A 66 12.18 0.25 -4.50
CA PHE A 66 12.16 1.50 -5.24
C PHE A 66 13.21 1.51 -6.36
N TYR A 67 14.45 1.11 -6.11
CA TYR A 67 15.47 1.08 -7.16
C TYR A 67 15.31 -0.08 -8.15
N ASP A 68 14.83 -1.23 -7.69
CA ASP A 68 14.63 -2.43 -8.52
C ASP A 68 13.42 -2.31 -9.48
N LEU A 69 12.46 -1.42 -9.19
CA LEU A 69 11.26 -1.22 -9.99
C LEU A 69 11.43 -0.04 -10.98
N PRO A 70 11.63 -0.29 -12.29
CA PRO A 70 11.77 0.78 -13.26
C PRO A 70 10.42 1.43 -13.58
N THR A 71 10.44 2.73 -13.89
CA THR A 71 9.28 3.41 -14.48
C THR A 71 8.90 2.74 -15.80
N ASP A 72 7.64 2.84 -16.18
CA ASP A 72 7.01 2.21 -17.35
C ASP A 72 6.88 0.68 -17.31
N SER A 73 7.43 0.01 -16.29
CA SER A 73 7.23 -1.43 -16.12
C SER A 73 5.83 -1.78 -15.63
N GLN A 74 5.40 -3.00 -15.95
CA GLN A 74 4.16 -3.58 -15.43
C GLN A 74 4.44 -4.40 -14.17
N VAL A 75 3.52 -4.33 -13.23
CA VAL A 75 3.56 -5.05 -11.96
C VAL A 75 2.19 -5.63 -11.64
N PHE A 76 2.17 -6.75 -10.90
CA PHE A 76 0.98 -7.16 -10.18
C PHE A 76 0.85 -6.32 -8.91
N TYR A 77 -0.29 -5.64 -8.77
CA TYR A 77 -0.64 -4.88 -7.57
C TYR A 77 -1.89 -5.49 -6.95
N SER A 78 -1.84 -5.76 -5.65
CA SER A 78 -3.00 -6.26 -4.91
C SER A 78 -3.11 -5.62 -3.54
N TYR A 79 -4.33 -5.59 -3.01
CA TYR A 79 -4.64 -5.12 -1.66
C TYR A 79 -5.92 -5.76 -1.15
N ASP A 80 -6.08 -5.76 0.16
CA ASP A 80 -7.31 -6.13 0.84
C ASP A 80 -8.07 -4.86 1.25
N GLU A 81 -9.38 -4.84 1.11
CA GLU A 81 -10.22 -3.72 1.55
C GLU A 81 -11.22 -4.18 2.61
N GLY A 82 -11.24 -3.47 3.73
CA GLY A 82 -12.22 -3.67 4.79
C GLY A 82 -13.54 -2.94 4.51
N ARG A 83 -14.54 -3.15 5.38
CA ARG A 83 -15.88 -2.53 5.26
C ARG A 83 -15.87 -0.99 5.21
N LEU A 84 -14.82 -0.37 5.76
CA LEU A 84 -14.64 1.09 5.78
C LEU A 84 -13.90 1.63 4.54
N GLY A 85 -13.55 0.78 3.56
CA GLY A 85 -12.83 1.20 2.36
C GLY A 85 -11.34 1.44 2.59
N PHE A 86 -10.79 1.07 3.75
CA PHE A 86 -9.36 1.18 4.01
C PHE A 86 -8.62 0.02 3.34
N LYS A 87 -7.52 0.37 2.66
CA LYS A 87 -6.62 -0.58 2.01
C LYS A 87 -5.65 -1.16 3.03
N HIS A 88 -5.51 -2.48 3.00
CA HIS A 88 -4.65 -3.27 3.87
C HIS A 88 -3.81 -4.23 3.03
N ASN A 89 -2.70 -4.72 3.62
CA ASN A 89 -1.86 -5.77 3.04
C ASN A 89 -1.45 -5.53 1.58
N SER A 90 -1.25 -4.27 1.19
CA SER A 90 -0.97 -3.95 -0.20
C SER A 90 0.38 -4.51 -0.63
N LYS A 91 0.43 -5.10 -1.82
CA LYS A 91 1.60 -5.79 -2.36
C LYS A 91 1.81 -5.38 -3.81
N ILE A 92 3.07 -5.19 -4.17
CA ILE A 92 3.53 -5.04 -5.55
C ILE A 92 4.44 -6.22 -5.85
N GLN A 93 4.34 -6.82 -7.04
CA GLN A 93 5.22 -7.87 -7.56
C GLN A 93 5.59 -7.59 -9.03
N PRO A 94 6.86 -7.69 -9.43
CA PRO A 94 7.23 -7.57 -10.83
C PRO A 94 6.62 -8.71 -11.65
N ILE A 95 6.19 -8.41 -12.87
CA ILE A 95 5.82 -9.43 -13.85
C ILE A 95 7.14 -9.92 -14.47
N GLN A 96 7.41 -11.23 -14.39
CA GLN A 96 8.60 -11.85 -14.99
C GLN A 96 8.41 -12.07 -16.49
#